data_AF-A0A6P4B711-F1
#
_entry.id   AF-A0A6P4B711-F1
#
_cell.length_a   1.000
_cell.length_b   1.000
_cell.length_c   1.000
_cell.angle_alpha   90.00
_cell.angle_beta   90.00
_cell.angle_gamma   90.00
#
_symmetry.space_group_name_H-M   'P 1'
#
loop_
_entity.id
_entity.type
_entity.pdbx_description
1 polymer ?
#
loop_
_entity_poly.entity_id
_entity_poly.type
_entity_poly.pdbx_seq_one_letter_code
_entity_poly.pdbx_strand_id
1 'polypeptide(L)'
;MEVAKALSHSKAVSFGFSIVSNSVSLRPFNKHFHADILNNDGRFHRRPIHIGSQLNCYYGKQFSLLKPTRKRADLLPTPRCSGAGNSSTEPHNPIEMHLRGFSAESVKAALLQLTPIDIVKWSGILSIIAAATKWTVNTLFSPFFWMYFSWSWLFWPWFVAVLIAFYGLHCFGKHLHGEANMFEQLAIVTSAFTWLTLVPPGFFNGYLEGWPFVFFFVYHYFFFFNVSIRKRLYGDYFTRPHDPKWDVNLPMTSRLVFSAGIMVAHWLAAFEGPELHRIPGGWNNLGIWALILTTLLMQYNATLYLAKYSENVVVPTAVVQFGPYRWVRHPIYSSTMLLFVTNFLALRAPLSLLFVVAVCLLYYRQKAKLEEALMVETFGESYTQYASKVKYKFIPFIY
;
A
#
# COMPACT_ATOMS: atom_id res chain seq x y z
N MET A 1 -9.92 -8.02 -33.11
CA MET A 1 -8.86 -8.85 -32.48
C MET A 1 -7.83 -7.89 -31.86
N GLU A 2 -7.05 -8.33 -30.87
CA GLU A 2 -5.94 -7.56 -30.27
C GLU A 2 -6.28 -6.20 -29.61
N VAL A 3 -7.03 -6.25 -28.50
CA VAL A 3 -6.94 -5.25 -27.41
C VAL A 3 -6.91 -5.94 -26.05
N ALA A 4 -7.73 -7.00 -25.89
CA ALA A 4 -7.92 -7.75 -24.64
C ALA A 4 -6.73 -8.63 -24.15
N LYS A 5 -5.48 -8.27 -24.48
CA LYS A 5 -4.26 -9.01 -24.06
C LYS A 5 -3.28 -8.22 -23.19
N ALA A 6 -3.52 -6.93 -22.95
CA ALA A 6 -2.61 -6.07 -22.17
C ALA A 6 -2.87 -6.07 -20.64
N LEU A 7 -3.96 -6.71 -20.15
CA LEU A 7 -4.43 -6.56 -18.77
C LEU A 7 -4.21 -7.80 -17.86
N SER A 8 -3.67 -8.90 -18.37
CA SER A 8 -3.60 -10.19 -17.63
C SER A 8 -2.44 -10.34 -16.64
N HIS A 9 -1.63 -9.30 -16.42
CA HIS A 9 -0.44 -9.34 -15.54
C HIS A 9 -0.39 -8.21 -14.50
N SER A 10 -1.54 -7.72 -14.03
CA SER A 10 -1.60 -6.87 -12.84
C SER A 10 -1.76 -7.72 -11.57
N LYS A 11 -0.68 -7.88 -10.80
CA LYS A 11 -0.71 -8.32 -9.40
C LYS A 11 0.06 -7.32 -8.53
N ALA A 12 -0.62 -6.27 -8.11
CA ALA A 12 -0.17 -5.44 -6.99
C ALA A 12 -0.73 -6.03 -5.69
N VAL A 13 0.13 -6.47 -4.76
CA VAL A 13 -0.30 -7.24 -3.56
C VAL A 13 0.33 -6.70 -2.28
N SER A 14 -0.50 -6.63 -1.24
CA SER A 14 -0.20 -6.38 0.18
C SER A 14 0.69 -5.19 0.54
N PHE A 15 0.06 -4.15 1.13
CA PHE A 15 0.68 -3.47 2.26
C PHE A 15 0.76 -4.44 3.45
N GLY A 16 1.68 -4.21 4.40
CA GLY A 16 2.22 -5.24 5.30
C GLY A 16 1.30 -5.85 6.40
N PHE A 17 0.25 -6.56 6.02
CA PHE A 17 -0.34 -7.68 6.80
C PHE A 17 -0.78 -8.79 5.84
N SER A 18 0.08 -9.80 5.63
CA SER A 18 -0.20 -10.93 4.73
C SER A 18 -1.23 -11.90 5.34
N ILE A 19 -2.51 -11.52 5.31
CA ILE A 19 -3.61 -12.43 5.64
C ILE A 19 -3.74 -13.44 4.49
N VAL A 20 -2.92 -14.48 4.54
CA VAL A 20 -3.12 -15.69 3.73
C VAL A 20 -4.49 -16.24 4.08
N SER A 21 -5.41 -16.14 3.12
CA SER A 21 -6.74 -16.69 3.23
C SER A 21 -6.66 -18.21 3.16
N ASN A 22 -6.55 -18.86 4.32
CA ASN A 22 -6.95 -20.25 4.44
C ASN A 22 -8.44 -20.31 4.14
N SER A 23 -8.80 -20.95 3.02
CA SER A 23 -10.17 -21.16 2.61
C SER A 23 -10.90 -22.06 3.62
N VAL A 24 -11.58 -21.43 4.58
CA VAL A 24 -12.48 -22.10 5.52
C VAL A 24 -13.70 -22.59 4.75
N SER A 25 -13.54 -23.74 4.09
CA SER A 25 -14.65 -24.46 3.47
C SER A 25 -15.55 -25.03 4.58
N LEU A 26 -16.59 -24.26 4.91
CA LEU A 26 -17.71 -24.74 5.71
C LEU A 26 -18.43 -25.85 4.92
N ARG A 27 -17.97 -27.09 5.08
CA ARG A 27 -18.72 -28.26 4.61
C ARG A 27 -20.08 -28.28 5.31
N PRO A 28 -21.21 -28.32 4.59
CA PRO A 28 -22.51 -28.49 5.21
C PRO A 28 -22.58 -29.85 5.91
N PHE A 29 -23.16 -29.87 7.11
CA PHE A 29 -23.21 -31.03 7.99
C PHE A 29 -24.32 -32.01 7.56
N ASN A 30 -24.10 -32.72 6.45
CA ASN A 30 -25.07 -33.69 5.93
C ASN A 30 -25.13 -34.94 6.83
N LYS A 31 -26.11 -34.99 7.72
CA LYS A 31 -26.52 -36.22 8.41
C LYS A 31 -27.31 -37.11 7.45
N HIS A 32 -26.75 -38.24 7.06
CA HIS A 32 -27.52 -39.47 6.83
C HIS A 32 -26.75 -40.67 7.38
N PHE A 33 -27.49 -41.74 7.67
CA PHE A 33 -27.06 -42.93 8.40
C PHE A 33 -27.23 -44.18 7.51
N HIS A 34 -26.69 -45.32 7.97
CA HIS A 34 -26.66 -46.62 7.27
C HIS A 34 -25.63 -46.73 6.11
N ALA A 35 -24.95 -47.86 5.92
CA ALA A 35 -24.77 -49.03 6.80
C ALA A 35 -23.48 -49.79 6.42
N ASP A 36 -23.02 -50.67 7.31
CA ASP A 36 -21.81 -51.47 7.14
C ASP A 36 -21.93 -52.54 6.04
N ILE A 37 -20.90 -52.63 5.19
CA ILE A 37 -20.44 -53.91 4.64
C ILE A 37 -18.91 -53.95 4.73
N LEU A 38 -18.40 -54.99 5.39
CA LEU A 38 -16.98 -55.30 5.49
C LEU A 38 -16.58 -56.24 4.34
N ASN A 39 -15.44 -56.01 3.67
CA ASN A 39 -14.64 -57.11 3.12
C ASN A 39 -13.20 -56.71 2.76
N ASN A 40 -12.35 -57.72 2.57
CA ASN A 40 -10.89 -57.61 2.62
C ASN A 40 -10.19 -58.05 1.31
N ASP A 41 -8.86 -57.87 1.28
CA ASP A 41 -7.87 -58.50 0.38
C ASP A 41 -7.81 -58.07 -1.10
N GLY A 42 -6.61 -58.27 -1.70
CA GLY A 42 -6.39 -58.21 -3.15
C GLY A 42 -5.18 -57.41 -3.65
N ARG A 43 -3.98 -58.01 -3.68
CA ARG A 43 -2.88 -57.56 -4.57
C ARG A 43 -3.09 -58.15 -5.97
N PHE A 44 -2.71 -57.46 -7.06
CA PHE A 44 -1.72 -57.93 -8.06
C PHE A 44 -1.43 -56.89 -9.18
N HIS A 45 -0.95 -57.29 -10.36
CA HIS A 45 0.01 -56.52 -11.20
C HIS A 45 -0.39 -56.27 -12.68
N ARG A 46 0.28 -55.25 -13.26
CA ARG A 46 0.65 -55.05 -14.69
C ARG A 46 -0.39 -54.59 -15.74
N ARG A 47 -0.11 -53.39 -16.29
CA ARG A 47 -0.02 -52.93 -17.71
C ARG A 47 -0.31 -53.96 -18.85
N PRO A 48 -0.49 -53.49 -20.11
CA PRO A 48 -1.34 -52.40 -20.65
C PRO A 48 -2.09 -52.90 -21.93
N ILE A 49 -2.70 -52.02 -22.77
CA ILE A 49 -2.81 -52.20 -24.25
C ILE A 49 -3.29 -50.92 -24.96
N HIS A 50 -3.10 -50.83 -26.29
CA HIS A 50 -3.47 -49.71 -27.19
C HIS A 50 -4.65 -50.12 -28.12
N ILE A 51 -4.91 -49.37 -29.21
CA ILE A 51 -5.96 -49.58 -30.23
C ILE A 51 -7.36 -49.10 -29.76
N GLY A 52 -8.21 -48.46 -30.58
CA GLY A 52 -7.97 -47.86 -31.91
C GLY A 52 -9.24 -47.73 -32.78
N SER A 53 -9.45 -46.54 -33.37
CA SER A 53 -10.31 -46.22 -34.53
C SER A 53 -11.78 -46.69 -34.60
N GLN A 54 -12.72 -45.73 -34.75
CA GLN A 54 -13.89 -45.69 -35.69
C GLN A 54 -14.83 -44.52 -35.29
N LEU A 55 -15.74 -44.00 -36.12
CA LEU A 55 -15.64 -43.48 -37.50
C LEU A 55 -16.91 -42.64 -37.83
N ASN A 56 -16.73 -41.46 -38.44
CA ASN A 56 -17.69 -40.62 -39.21
C ASN A 56 -19.20 -40.55 -38.89
N CYS A 57 -19.65 -39.32 -38.59
CA CYS A 57 -20.75 -38.56 -39.23
C CYS A 57 -20.88 -37.17 -38.54
N TYR A 58 -21.52 -36.10 -39.02
CA TYR A 58 -21.90 -35.50 -40.33
C TYR A 58 -22.43 -34.07 -39.95
N TYR A 59 -22.51 -32.98 -40.73
CA TYR A 59 -22.18 -32.52 -42.10
C TYR A 59 -22.19 -30.95 -42.02
N GLY A 60 -21.59 -30.10 -42.86
CA GLY A 60 -20.77 -30.20 -44.08
C GLY A 60 -20.77 -28.82 -44.81
N LYS A 61 -20.07 -28.68 -45.95
CA LYS A 61 -19.96 -27.46 -46.82
C LYS A 61 -19.24 -26.22 -46.24
N GLN A 62 -18.45 -25.44 -47.01
CA GLN A 62 -17.74 -25.69 -48.29
C GLN A 62 -16.65 -24.61 -48.55
N PHE A 63 -15.39 -25.02 -48.83
CA PHE A 63 -14.36 -24.39 -49.72
C PHE A 63 -14.00 -22.88 -49.60
N SER A 64 -12.82 -22.38 -49.98
CA SER A 64 -11.45 -22.91 -50.24
C SER A 64 -10.51 -21.69 -50.39
N LEU A 65 -9.45 -21.52 -49.58
CA LEU A 65 -8.13 -22.14 -49.74
C LEU A 65 -7.38 -21.70 -51.01
N LEU A 66 -6.42 -20.77 -50.87
CA LEU A 66 -5.11 -20.76 -51.57
C LEU A 66 -4.14 -19.72 -50.99
N LYS A 67 -2.92 -20.16 -50.65
CA LYS A 67 -1.72 -19.32 -50.46
C LYS A 67 -0.79 -19.56 -51.65
N PRO A 68 0.07 -18.59 -51.97
CA PRO A 68 1.47 -18.92 -52.28
C PRO A 68 2.45 -18.13 -51.38
N THR A 69 3.75 -18.20 -51.70
CA THR A 69 4.83 -17.96 -50.72
C THR A 69 6.00 -17.10 -51.22
N ARG A 70 6.61 -16.36 -50.30
CA ARG A 70 8.08 -16.19 -50.12
C ARG A 70 8.91 -15.57 -51.27
N LYS A 71 9.49 -14.38 -51.03
CA LYS A 71 10.94 -14.09 -51.23
C LYS A 71 11.40 -12.79 -50.56
N ARG A 72 12.71 -12.51 -50.63
CA ARG A 72 13.50 -11.47 -49.93
C ARG A 72 14.60 -10.97 -50.88
N ALA A 73 14.81 -9.66 -51.00
CA ALA A 73 16.09 -8.99 -51.31
C ALA A 73 15.93 -7.45 -51.40
N ASP A 74 16.58 -6.73 -50.49
CA ASP A 74 17.64 -5.71 -50.70
C ASP A 74 17.49 -4.49 -51.66
N LEU A 75 18.41 -3.52 -51.45
CA LEU A 75 18.81 -2.35 -52.26
C LEU A 75 18.03 -1.02 -52.16
N LEU A 76 18.64 -0.09 -51.41
CA LEU A 76 18.64 1.36 -51.70
C LEU A 76 19.32 1.62 -53.06
N PRO A 77 18.92 2.67 -53.80
CA PRO A 77 19.71 3.92 -53.75
C PRO A 77 18.88 5.22 -53.79
N THR A 78 19.58 6.35 -53.67
CA THR A 78 19.04 7.71 -53.80
C THR A 78 18.81 8.15 -55.26
N PRO A 79 18.00 9.19 -55.48
CA PRO A 79 18.31 10.19 -56.50
C PRO A 79 18.39 11.64 -55.95
N ARG A 80 18.74 12.58 -56.84
CA ARG A 80 19.15 13.96 -56.52
C ARG A 80 18.00 14.99 -56.56
N CYS A 81 18.27 16.17 -56.01
CA CYS A 81 17.41 17.36 -56.10
C CYS A 81 17.35 17.96 -57.52
N SER A 82 16.17 18.43 -57.92
CA SER A 82 15.97 19.69 -58.67
C SER A 82 14.48 20.07 -58.69
N GLY A 83 14.18 21.37 -58.84
CA GLY A 83 12.81 21.91 -58.90
C GLY A 83 12.46 22.84 -57.72
N ALA A 84 12.34 24.13 -57.99
CA ALA A 84 11.92 25.14 -57.01
C ALA A 84 10.42 25.44 -57.17
N GLY A 85 9.73 25.68 -56.06
CA GLY A 85 8.31 26.09 -56.02
C GLY A 85 7.92 26.54 -54.62
N ASN A 86 7.32 27.73 -54.50
CA ASN A 86 7.01 28.34 -53.20
C ASN A 86 5.72 27.77 -52.61
N SER A 87 5.73 27.40 -51.31
CA SER A 87 4.86 28.03 -50.29
C SER A 87 4.98 27.38 -48.89
N SER A 88 4.94 28.24 -47.86
CA SER A 88 4.56 28.00 -46.45
C SER A 88 4.68 26.59 -45.85
N THR A 89 5.65 26.42 -44.94
CA THR A 89 5.65 25.39 -43.88
C THR A 89 4.61 25.68 -42.80
N GLU A 90 3.76 24.71 -42.45
CA GLU A 90 3.03 24.71 -41.17
C GLU A 90 3.89 24.08 -40.04
N PRO A 91 3.90 24.65 -38.82
CA PRO A 91 4.36 23.98 -37.62
C PRO A 91 3.18 23.38 -36.83
N HIS A 92 3.14 22.05 -36.66
CA HIS A 92 2.09 21.39 -35.87
C HIS A 92 2.19 21.74 -34.36
N ASN A 93 1.34 22.66 -33.89
CA ASN A 93 1.10 22.91 -32.46
C ASN A 93 -0.27 22.35 -32.03
N PRO A 94 -0.35 21.36 -31.12
CA PRO A 94 -1.61 20.71 -30.76
C PRO A 94 -2.59 21.62 -29.99
N ILE A 95 -2.13 22.76 -29.47
CA ILE A 95 -2.95 23.76 -28.77
C ILE A 95 -3.87 24.51 -29.75
N GLU A 96 -3.38 24.80 -30.96
CA GLU A 96 -4.14 25.60 -31.94
C GLU A 96 -5.35 24.83 -32.48
N MET A 97 -5.23 23.51 -32.59
CA MET A 97 -6.32 22.61 -32.98
C MET A 97 -7.48 22.61 -31.98
N HIS A 98 -7.20 22.85 -30.70
CA HIS A 98 -8.25 22.94 -29.66
C HIS A 98 -8.93 24.32 -29.66
N LEU A 99 -8.19 25.39 -29.95
CA LEU A 99 -8.73 26.76 -30.03
C LEU A 99 -9.64 26.97 -31.26
N ARG A 100 -9.36 26.33 -32.41
CA ARG A 100 -10.23 26.42 -33.60
C ARG A 100 -11.65 25.85 -33.38
N GLY A 101 -11.88 25.06 -32.32
CA GLY A 101 -13.24 24.63 -31.93
C GLY A 101 -14.14 25.79 -31.47
N PHE A 102 -13.55 26.83 -30.87
CA PHE A 102 -14.24 28.06 -30.43
C PHE A 102 -14.18 29.15 -31.51
N SER A 103 -14.51 28.79 -32.76
CA SER A 103 -14.72 29.76 -33.83
C SER A 103 -15.82 30.75 -33.47
N ALA A 104 -15.63 32.04 -33.74
CA ALA A 104 -16.66 33.05 -33.53
C ALA A 104 -17.95 32.73 -34.31
N GLU A 105 -17.84 32.09 -35.48
CA GLU A 105 -19.01 31.66 -36.26
C GLU A 105 -19.73 30.45 -35.64
N SER A 106 -19.05 29.55 -34.89
CA SER A 106 -19.75 28.45 -34.19
C SER A 106 -20.52 28.97 -32.96
N VAL A 107 -19.93 29.92 -32.23
CA VAL A 107 -20.62 30.62 -31.12
C VAL A 107 -21.82 31.42 -31.64
N LYS A 108 -21.66 32.12 -32.76
CA LYS A 108 -22.72 32.91 -33.43
C LYS A 108 -23.83 32.03 -34.00
N ALA A 109 -23.50 30.88 -34.59
CA ALA A 109 -24.50 29.89 -35.02
C ALA A 109 -25.27 29.29 -33.84
N ALA A 110 -24.61 28.99 -32.73
CA ALA A 110 -25.27 28.54 -31.49
C ALA A 110 -26.18 29.62 -30.89
N LEU A 111 -25.73 30.88 -30.85
CA LEU A 111 -26.53 32.04 -30.42
C LEU A 111 -27.79 32.23 -31.28
N LEU A 112 -27.70 32.01 -32.59
CA LEU A 112 -28.84 32.10 -33.51
C LEU A 112 -29.84 30.93 -33.41
N GLN A 113 -29.47 29.83 -32.75
CA GLN A 113 -30.36 28.69 -32.48
C GLN A 113 -30.99 28.70 -31.09
N LEU A 114 -30.63 29.65 -30.21
CA LEU A 114 -31.22 29.76 -28.88
C LEU A 114 -32.69 30.20 -28.95
N THR A 115 -33.60 29.37 -28.44
CA THR A 115 -34.98 29.84 -28.19
C THR A 115 -34.98 30.82 -27.02
N PRO A 116 -35.96 31.76 -26.95
CA PRO A 116 -36.10 32.65 -25.79
C PRO A 116 -36.21 31.89 -24.46
N ILE A 117 -36.80 30.69 -24.48
CA ILE A 117 -36.95 29.80 -23.33
C ILE A 117 -35.57 29.30 -22.85
N ASP A 118 -34.65 28.99 -23.76
CA ASP A 118 -33.32 28.51 -23.40
C ASP A 118 -32.42 29.63 -22.87
N ILE A 119 -32.55 30.86 -23.39
CA ILE A 119 -31.90 32.05 -22.82
C ILE A 119 -32.35 32.24 -21.35
N VAL A 120 -33.64 32.10 -21.07
CA VAL A 120 -34.17 32.18 -19.70
C VAL A 120 -33.64 31.05 -18.81
N LYS A 121 -33.56 29.80 -19.30
CA LYS A 121 -32.94 28.67 -18.56
C LYS A 121 -31.48 28.95 -18.21
N TRP A 122 -30.66 29.33 -19.20
CA TRP A 122 -29.23 29.57 -19.00
C TRP A 122 -28.97 30.77 -18.09
N SER A 123 -29.78 31.84 -18.21
CA SER A 123 -29.75 32.99 -17.28
C SER A 123 -30.10 32.56 -15.85
N GLY A 124 -31.14 31.73 -15.67
CA GLY A 124 -31.51 31.17 -14.36
C GLY A 124 -30.40 30.31 -13.75
N ILE A 125 -29.81 29.41 -14.53
CA ILE A 125 -28.68 28.56 -14.11
C ILE A 125 -27.47 29.42 -13.72
N LEU A 126 -27.11 30.41 -14.54
CA LEU A 126 -25.99 31.31 -14.26
C LEU A 126 -26.24 32.16 -13.01
N SER A 127 -27.48 32.62 -12.78
CA SER A 127 -27.88 33.33 -11.58
C SER A 127 -27.78 32.46 -10.32
N ILE A 128 -28.23 31.20 -10.39
CA ILE A 128 -28.08 30.22 -9.30
C ILE A 128 -26.60 29.95 -9.00
N ILE A 129 -25.76 29.77 -10.02
CA ILE A 129 -24.32 29.59 -9.87
C ILE A 129 -23.67 30.83 -9.25
N ALA A 130 -24.01 32.03 -9.71
CA ALA A 130 -23.49 33.28 -9.17
C ALA A 130 -23.90 33.51 -7.71
N ALA A 131 -25.16 33.20 -7.36
CA ALA A 131 -25.65 33.26 -5.99
C ALA A 131 -24.96 32.23 -5.08
N ALA A 132 -24.82 30.97 -5.53
CA ALA A 132 -24.11 29.93 -4.80
C ALA A 132 -22.61 30.26 -4.62
N THR A 133 -21.96 30.80 -5.66
CA THR A 133 -20.58 31.29 -5.58
C THR A 133 -20.46 32.42 -4.58
N LYS A 134 -21.32 33.44 -4.66
CA LYS A 134 -21.30 34.59 -3.74
C LYS A 134 -21.56 34.16 -2.29
N TRP A 135 -22.49 33.24 -2.06
CA TRP A 135 -22.73 32.66 -0.74
C TRP A 135 -21.51 31.89 -0.22
N THR A 136 -20.93 31.02 -1.06
CA THR A 136 -19.74 30.23 -0.71
C THR A 136 -18.55 31.13 -0.38
N VAL A 137 -18.30 32.15 -1.18
CA VAL A 137 -17.24 33.16 -0.95
C VAL A 137 -17.51 33.91 0.36
N ASN A 138 -18.72 34.44 0.56
CA ASN A 138 -19.04 35.15 1.81
C ASN A 138 -18.91 34.26 3.05
N THR A 139 -19.27 32.98 2.97
CA THR A 139 -19.06 32.02 4.06
C THR A 139 -17.56 31.79 4.29
N LEU A 140 -16.80 31.45 3.24
CA LEU A 140 -15.37 31.17 3.33
C LEU A 140 -14.50 32.38 3.76
N PHE A 141 -14.95 33.61 3.52
CA PHE A 141 -14.27 34.82 4.01
C PHE A 141 -14.84 35.36 5.32
N SER A 142 -15.86 34.72 5.90
CA SER A 142 -16.36 35.11 7.22
C SER A 142 -15.43 34.62 8.34
N PRO A 143 -15.12 35.47 9.35
CA PRO A 143 -14.30 35.04 10.49
C PRO A 143 -15.01 33.97 11.33
N PHE A 144 -16.35 34.03 11.38
CA PHE A 144 -17.17 33.04 12.09
C PHE A 144 -17.10 31.64 11.46
N PHE A 145 -17.02 31.51 10.14
CA PHE A 145 -16.80 30.20 9.50
C PHE A 145 -15.49 29.59 9.98
N TRP A 146 -14.37 30.31 9.92
CA TRP A 146 -13.08 29.77 10.39
C TRP A 146 -13.03 29.53 11.90
N MET A 147 -13.75 30.33 12.70
CA MET A 147 -13.93 30.08 14.13
C MET A 147 -14.65 28.74 14.36
N TYR A 148 -15.85 28.53 13.80
CA TYR A 148 -16.59 27.27 13.99
C TYR A 148 -15.93 26.07 13.30
N PHE A 149 -15.27 26.27 12.16
CA PHE A 149 -14.51 25.23 11.45
C PHE A 149 -13.26 24.81 12.23
N SER A 150 -12.56 25.75 12.87
CA SER A 150 -11.46 25.43 13.80
C SER A 150 -11.99 24.74 15.07
N TRP A 151 -13.17 25.10 15.58
CA TRP A 151 -13.79 24.39 16.70
C TRP A 151 -14.13 22.93 16.36
N SER A 152 -14.58 22.64 15.14
CA SER A 152 -14.79 21.26 14.66
C SER A 152 -13.49 20.50 14.33
N TRP A 153 -12.33 21.14 14.46
CA TRP A 153 -11.00 20.50 14.47
C TRP A 153 -10.40 20.41 15.87
N LEU A 154 -10.72 21.38 16.75
CA LEU A 154 -10.29 21.44 18.13
C LEU A 154 -10.97 20.34 18.94
N PHE A 155 -12.31 20.37 19.02
CA PHE A 155 -13.10 19.30 19.63
C PHE A 155 -13.06 18.05 18.74
N TRP A 156 -12.70 16.91 19.33
CA TRP A 156 -12.39 15.68 18.60
C TRP A 156 -13.56 15.24 17.69
N PRO A 157 -13.39 15.29 16.35
CA PRO A 157 -14.52 15.14 15.44
C PRO A 157 -14.87 13.67 15.22
N TRP A 158 -15.69 13.13 16.12
CA TRP A 158 -16.19 11.75 16.07
C TRP A 158 -16.73 11.33 14.70
N PHE A 159 -17.50 12.21 14.04
CA PHE A 159 -18.00 11.95 12.69
C PHE A 159 -16.88 11.75 11.66
N VAL A 160 -15.80 12.55 11.72
CA VAL A 160 -14.64 12.41 10.83
C VAL A 160 -13.87 11.13 11.14
N ALA A 161 -13.65 10.81 12.42
CA ALA A 161 -12.99 9.58 12.83
C ALA A 161 -13.74 8.31 12.35
N VAL A 162 -15.07 8.31 12.48
CA VAL A 162 -15.96 7.22 12.06
C VAL A 162 -16.06 7.14 10.52
N LEU A 163 -16.13 8.26 9.80
CA LEU A 163 -16.08 8.27 8.33
C LEU A 163 -14.74 7.73 7.80
N ILE A 164 -13.63 8.10 8.44
CA ILE A 164 -12.30 7.54 8.15
C ILE A 164 -12.25 6.03 8.44
N ALA A 165 -12.93 5.55 9.50
CA ALA A 165 -13.03 4.12 9.80
C ALA A 165 -13.76 3.36 8.68
N PHE A 166 -14.98 3.81 8.31
CA PHE A 166 -15.80 3.17 7.28
C PHE A 166 -15.12 3.20 5.92
N TYR A 167 -14.54 4.34 5.51
CA TYR A 167 -13.83 4.44 4.24
C TYR A 167 -12.58 3.55 4.21
N GLY A 168 -11.79 3.54 5.28
CA GLY A 168 -10.64 2.63 5.43
C GLY A 168 -11.03 1.16 5.36
N LEU A 169 -12.11 0.75 6.02
CA LEU A 169 -12.62 -0.62 6.00
C LEU A 169 -13.17 -1.02 4.62
N HIS A 170 -13.86 -0.11 3.93
CA HIS A 170 -14.31 -0.32 2.55
C HIS A 170 -13.12 -0.51 1.59
N CYS A 171 -12.12 0.37 1.67
CA CYS A 171 -10.89 0.24 0.89
C CYS A 171 -10.12 -1.05 1.23
N PHE A 172 -10.12 -1.48 2.50
CA PHE A 172 -9.54 -2.76 2.92
C PHE A 172 -10.30 -3.96 2.32
N GLY A 173 -11.63 -3.90 2.25
CA GLY A 173 -12.46 -4.86 1.51
C GLY A 173 -12.02 -4.99 0.05
N LYS A 174 -11.84 -3.86 -0.67
CA LYS A 174 -11.29 -3.87 -2.03
C LYS A 174 -9.87 -4.41 -2.11
N HIS A 175 -9.03 -4.15 -1.10
CA HIS A 175 -7.64 -4.63 -1.08
C HIS A 175 -7.55 -6.15 -0.93
N LEU A 176 -8.42 -6.76 -0.13
CA LEU A 176 -8.53 -8.22 -0.02
C LEU A 176 -8.95 -8.89 -1.34
N HIS A 177 -9.70 -8.19 -2.19
CA HIS A 177 -10.07 -8.66 -3.54
C HIS A 177 -9.02 -8.34 -4.62
N GLY A 178 -7.97 -7.58 -4.28
CA GLY A 178 -6.93 -7.14 -5.23
C GLY A 178 -7.29 -5.90 -6.07
N GLU A 179 -8.40 -5.23 -5.77
CA GLU A 179 -8.95 -4.11 -6.57
C GLU A 179 -8.61 -2.71 -6.02
N ALA A 180 -7.78 -2.62 -4.96
CA ALA A 180 -7.49 -1.37 -4.29
C ALA A 180 -6.41 -0.54 -5.02
N ASN A 181 -6.79 0.65 -5.49
CA ASN A 181 -5.92 1.66 -6.05
C ASN A 181 -4.91 2.20 -5.02
N MET A 182 -3.82 2.83 -5.47
CA MET A 182 -2.80 3.41 -4.58
C MET A 182 -3.37 4.38 -3.53
N PHE A 183 -4.36 5.23 -3.91
CA PHE A 183 -5.04 6.14 -2.99
C PHE A 183 -5.93 5.41 -1.97
N GLU A 184 -6.53 4.29 -2.35
CA GLU A 184 -7.33 3.46 -1.44
C GLU A 184 -6.42 2.70 -0.46
N GLN A 185 -5.24 2.27 -0.91
CA GLN A 185 -4.22 1.68 -0.02
C GLN A 185 -3.67 2.72 0.97
N LEU A 186 -3.42 3.96 0.53
CA LEU A 186 -3.10 5.08 1.41
C LEU A 186 -4.23 5.33 2.42
N ALA A 187 -5.50 5.29 2.01
CA ALA A 187 -6.65 5.47 2.90
C ALA A 187 -6.76 4.39 3.98
N ILE A 188 -6.43 3.12 3.69
CA ILE A 188 -6.33 2.06 4.71
C ILE A 188 -5.27 2.42 5.75
N VAL A 189 -4.07 2.80 5.30
CA VAL A 189 -2.93 3.14 6.19
C VAL A 189 -3.26 4.36 7.05
N THR A 190 -3.85 5.40 6.46
CA THR A 190 -4.29 6.59 7.18
C THR A 190 -5.41 6.29 8.17
N SER A 191 -6.39 5.47 7.81
CA SER A 191 -7.45 5.05 8.73
C SER A 191 -6.87 4.28 9.93
N ALA A 192 -6.00 3.30 9.69
CA ALA A 192 -5.35 2.52 10.74
C ALA A 192 -4.54 3.40 11.72
N PHE A 193 -3.75 4.37 11.22
CA PHE A 193 -2.97 5.24 12.10
C PHE A 193 -3.78 6.37 12.75
N THR A 194 -4.86 6.86 12.14
CA THR A 194 -5.83 7.73 12.85
C THR A 194 -6.41 6.99 14.05
N TRP A 195 -6.83 5.74 13.88
CA TRP A 195 -7.41 4.93 14.96
C TRP A 195 -6.39 4.42 15.99
N LEU A 196 -5.11 4.34 15.63
CA LEU A 196 -4.03 3.96 16.55
C LEU A 196 -3.44 5.14 17.34
N THR A 197 -3.38 6.35 16.75
CA THR A 197 -2.59 7.47 17.33
C THR A 197 -3.40 8.74 17.64
N LEU A 198 -4.52 8.99 16.97
CA LEU A 198 -5.32 10.21 17.17
C LEU A 198 -6.66 9.95 17.90
N VAL A 199 -7.36 8.87 17.56
CA VAL A 199 -8.61 8.47 18.26
C VAL A 199 -8.42 8.32 19.76
N PRO A 200 -7.39 7.62 20.28
CA PRO A 200 -7.34 7.37 21.72
C PRO A 200 -7.11 8.66 22.54
N PRO A 201 -6.14 9.54 22.20
CA PRO A 201 -6.02 10.84 22.87
C PRO A 201 -7.25 11.75 22.67
N GLY A 202 -7.90 11.70 21.50
CA GLY A 202 -9.12 12.46 21.24
C GLY A 202 -10.32 11.99 22.06
N PHE A 203 -10.41 10.68 22.35
CA PHE A 203 -11.46 10.11 23.21
C PHE A 203 -11.31 10.54 24.68
N PHE A 204 -10.11 10.43 25.25
CA PHE A 204 -9.92 10.74 26.67
C PHE A 204 -9.85 12.24 26.98
N ASN A 205 -9.26 13.05 26.08
CA ASN A 205 -9.09 14.49 26.32
C ASN A 205 -10.21 15.35 25.72
N GLY A 206 -11.00 14.81 24.78
CA GLY A 206 -12.04 15.55 24.05
C GLY A 206 -11.53 16.52 22.96
N TYR A 207 -10.23 16.81 22.91
CA TYR A 207 -9.58 17.65 21.90
C TYR A 207 -8.14 17.22 21.61
N LEU A 208 -7.62 17.63 20.45
CA LEU A 208 -6.25 17.36 20.01
C LEU A 208 -5.41 18.63 19.92
N GLU A 209 -5.07 19.18 21.08
CA GLU A 209 -4.07 20.24 21.22
C GLU A 209 -2.82 19.70 21.92
N GLY A 210 -1.63 20.11 21.45
CA GLY A 210 -0.34 19.69 22.01
C GLY A 210 0.52 18.89 21.04
N TRP A 211 1.84 19.10 21.11
CA TRP A 211 2.81 18.61 20.10
C TRP A 211 2.84 17.09 19.81
N PRO A 212 2.40 16.14 20.67
CA PRO A 212 2.46 14.71 20.35
C PRO A 212 1.60 14.28 19.14
N PHE A 213 0.70 15.12 18.63
CA PHE A 213 0.02 14.83 17.35
C PHE A 213 1.01 14.53 16.20
N VAL A 214 2.24 15.04 16.29
CA VAL A 214 3.33 14.77 15.32
C VAL A 214 3.57 13.28 15.12
N PHE A 215 3.32 12.41 16.12
CA PHE A 215 3.50 10.97 15.97
C PHE A 215 2.58 10.34 14.90
N PHE A 216 1.41 10.93 14.61
CA PHE A 216 0.57 10.51 13.48
C PHE A 216 1.35 10.58 12.15
N PHE A 217 2.04 11.69 11.90
CA PHE A 217 2.84 11.90 10.70
C PHE A 217 4.12 11.06 10.71
N VAL A 218 4.76 10.90 11.88
CA VAL A 218 5.95 10.02 12.04
C VAL A 218 5.58 8.57 11.72
N TYR A 219 4.46 8.06 12.24
CA TYR A 219 3.99 6.69 11.96
C TYR A 219 3.69 6.51 10.47
N HIS A 220 2.93 7.42 9.85
CA HIS A 220 2.70 7.40 8.40
C HIS A 220 4.02 7.27 7.62
N TYR A 221 4.94 8.22 7.83
CA TYR A 221 6.17 8.29 7.06
C TYR A 221 7.10 7.09 7.31
N PHE A 222 7.15 6.59 8.55
CA PHE A 222 7.93 5.41 8.95
C PHE A 222 7.59 4.17 8.10
N PHE A 223 6.29 3.89 7.88
CA PHE A 223 5.87 2.74 7.08
C PHE A 223 5.96 3.01 5.56
N PHE A 224 5.83 4.26 5.12
CA PHE A 224 6.05 4.64 3.72
C PHE A 224 7.51 4.61 3.26
N PHE A 225 8.49 4.58 4.17
CA PHE A 225 9.92 4.53 3.80
C PHE A 225 10.26 3.45 2.76
N ASN A 226 9.68 2.24 2.86
CA ASN A 226 9.93 1.16 1.90
C ASN A 226 9.54 1.56 0.47
N VAL A 227 8.39 2.24 0.32
CA VAL A 227 7.87 2.74 -0.96
C VAL A 227 8.72 3.92 -1.48
N SER A 228 9.12 4.83 -0.60
CA SER A 228 10.00 5.96 -0.94
C SER A 228 11.41 5.51 -1.36
N ILE A 229 11.97 4.50 -0.67
CA ILE A 229 13.28 3.93 -0.96
C ILE A 229 13.26 3.15 -2.28
N ARG A 230 12.22 2.35 -2.56
CA ARG A 230 12.04 1.73 -3.89
C ARG A 230 12.01 2.77 -5.00
N LYS A 231 11.20 3.83 -4.87
CA LYS A 231 11.15 4.91 -5.87
C LYS A 231 12.52 5.56 -6.07
N ARG A 232 13.29 5.77 -5.00
CA ARG A 232 14.64 6.36 -5.05
C ARG A 232 15.68 5.44 -5.70
N LEU A 233 15.64 4.13 -5.42
CA LEU A 233 16.62 3.17 -5.93
C LEU A 233 16.31 2.69 -7.35
N TYR A 234 15.03 2.59 -7.71
CA TYR A 234 14.56 1.85 -8.89
C TYR A 234 13.67 2.66 -9.84
N GLY A 235 13.25 3.88 -9.46
CA GLY A 235 12.33 4.71 -10.24
C GLY A 235 10.85 4.34 -10.11
N ASP A 236 10.53 3.13 -9.68
CA ASP A 236 9.16 2.63 -9.50
C ASP A 236 8.81 2.26 -8.04
N TYR A 237 7.53 1.96 -7.79
CA TYR A 237 7.00 1.65 -6.44
C TYR A 237 6.84 0.15 -6.16
N PHE A 238 7.02 -0.71 -7.16
CA PHE A 238 6.56 -2.09 -7.17
C PHE A 238 7.52 -3.04 -6.44
N THR A 239 6.95 -3.96 -5.66
CA THR A 239 7.66 -5.09 -5.07
C THR A 239 8.29 -5.96 -6.14
N ARG A 240 9.56 -6.33 -5.99
CA ARG A 240 10.23 -7.28 -6.88
C ARG A 240 9.81 -8.73 -6.55
N PRO A 241 9.75 -9.63 -7.53
CA PRO A 241 9.47 -11.04 -7.26
C PRO A 241 10.67 -11.68 -6.52
N HIS A 242 10.41 -12.19 -5.32
CA HIS A 242 11.34 -12.98 -4.52
C HIS A 242 10.81 -14.40 -4.35
N ASP A 243 11.67 -15.32 -3.93
CA ASP A 243 11.28 -16.68 -3.53
C ASP A 243 10.34 -16.62 -2.29
N PRO A 244 9.15 -17.26 -2.31
CA PRO A 244 8.28 -17.40 -1.14
C PRO A 244 8.92 -18.09 0.06
N LYS A 245 10.07 -18.77 -0.11
CA LYS A 245 10.90 -19.26 1.01
C LYS A 245 11.18 -18.17 2.06
N TRP A 246 11.32 -16.91 1.63
CA TRP A 246 11.64 -15.78 2.51
C TRP A 246 10.41 -15.13 3.19
N ASP A 247 9.18 -15.57 2.89
CA ASP A 247 7.94 -15.07 3.50
C ASP A 247 7.72 -15.61 4.93
N VAL A 248 8.67 -15.39 5.83
CA VAL A 248 8.65 -15.88 7.22
C VAL A 248 7.56 -15.16 8.04
N ASN A 249 6.35 -15.71 7.94
CA ASN A 249 5.15 -15.24 8.59
C ASN A 249 4.82 -16.09 9.82
N LEU A 250 4.54 -15.42 10.94
CA LEU A 250 3.99 -16.07 12.12
C LEU A 250 2.49 -16.42 11.92
N PRO A 251 1.93 -17.41 12.64
CA PRO A 251 0.53 -17.81 12.51
C PRO A 251 -0.44 -16.64 12.66
N MET A 252 -1.55 -16.68 11.92
CA MET A 252 -2.54 -15.58 11.87
C MET A 252 -3.01 -15.13 13.26
N THR A 253 -3.23 -16.07 14.17
CA THR A 253 -3.57 -15.82 15.59
C THR A 253 -2.54 -14.94 16.29
N SER A 254 -1.25 -15.27 16.21
CA SER A 254 -0.18 -14.50 16.85
C SER A 254 -0.04 -13.08 16.28
N ARG A 255 -0.33 -12.89 14.98
CA ARG A 255 -0.32 -11.57 14.33
C ARG A 255 -1.53 -10.73 14.74
N LEU A 256 -2.71 -11.35 14.87
CA LEU A 256 -3.89 -10.69 15.44
C LEU A 256 -3.69 -10.29 16.90
N VAL A 257 -3.12 -11.18 17.72
CA VAL A 257 -2.79 -10.90 19.13
C VAL A 257 -1.75 -9.77 19.25
N PHE A 258 -0.74 -9.74 18.37
CA PHE A 258 0.19 -8.62 18.31
C PHE A 258 -0.51 -7.31 17.95
N SER A 259 -1.31 -7.26 16.87
CA SER A 259 -2.05 -6.06 16.47
C SER A 259 -3.03 -5.57 17.55
N ALA A 260 -3.73 -6.49 18.20
CA ALA A 260 -4.63 -6.18 19.32
C ALA A 260 -3.84 -5.65 20.53
N GLY A 261 -2.70 -6.26 20.88
CA GLY A 261 -1.81 -5.79 21.94
C GLY A 261 -1.25 -4.39 21.67
N ILE A 262 -0.82 -4.11 20.44
CA ILE A 262 -0.36 -2.77 20.03
C ILE A 262 -1.51 -1.74 20.08
N MET A 263 -2.73 -2.11 19.65
CA MET A 263 -3.90 -1.24 19.76
C MET A 263 -4.24 -0.94 21.23
N VAL A 264 -4.40 -1.97 22.07
CA VAL A 264 -4.65 -1.83 23.51
C VAL A 264 -3.57 -0.99 24.19
N ALA A 265 -2.30 -1.16 23.82
CA ALA A 265 -1.21 -0.37 24.36
C ALA A 265 -1.36 1.13 24.08
N HIS A 266 -1.77 1.53 22.86
CA HIS A 266 -1.98 2.94 22.52
C HIS A 266 -3.21 3.54 23.23
N TRP A 267 -4.27 2.74 23.42
CA TRP A 267 -5.44 3.16 24.22
C TRP A 267 -5.11 3.32 25.71
N LEU A 268 -4.33 2.40 26.28
CA LEU A 268 -3.81 2.53 27.64
C LEU A 268 -2.89 3.76 27.77
N ALA A 269 -2.01 4.02 26.80
CA ALA A 269 -1.11 5.18 26.84
C ALA A 269 -1.85 6.52 26.80
N ALA A 270 -3.00 6.59 26.12
CA ALA A 270 -3.85 7.77 26.08
C ALA A 270 -4.77 7.93 27.32
N PHE A 271 -4.95 6.86 28.11
CA PHE A 271 -5.64 6.89 29.40
C PHE A 271 -4.69 7.19 30.58
N GLU A 272 -3.44 6.69 30.50
CA GLU A 272 -2.39 6.89 31.50
C GLU A 272 -1.69 8.25 31.35
N GLY A 273 -1.51 8.72 30.11
CA GLY A 273 -0.84 9.97 29.81
C GLY A 273 -1.68 11.21 30.16
N PRO A 274 -1.04 12.34 30.53
CA PRO A 274 -1.75 13.60 30.73
C PRO A 274 -2.26 14.19 29.41
N GLU A 275 -3.27 15.06 29.52
CA GLU A 275 -3.81 15.85 28.41
C GLU A 275 -2.70 16.49 27.55
N LEU A 276 -2.75 16.28 26.22
CA LEU A 276 -1.62 16.55 25.33
C LEU A 276 -1.08 17.99 25.39
N HIS A 277 -1.94 18.98 25.63
CA HIS A 277 -1.55 20.39 25.74
C HIS A 277 -0.72 20.68 27.01
N ARG A 278 -0.86 19.86 28.07
CA ARG A 278 -0.06 19.94 29.30
C ARG A 278 1.35 19.37 29.14
N ILE A 279 1.61 18.60 28.07
CA ILE A 279 2.93 18.05 27.78
C ILE A 279 3.79 19.16 27.17
N PRO A 280 4.77 19.73 27.91
CA PRO A 280 5.47 20.95 27.49
C PRO A 280 6.20 20.71 26.17
N GLY A 281 6.00 21.60 25.20
CA GLY A 281 6.53 21.45 23.83
C GLY A 281 7.98 21.95 23.64
N GLY A 282 8.37 22.05 22.37
CA GLY A 282 9.63 22.66 21.95
C GLY A 282 10.88 21.92 22.42
N TRP A 283 11.91 22.69 22.77
CA TRP A 283 13.26 22.21 23.15
C TRP A 283 13.29 21.36 24.43
N ASN A 284 12.27 21.45 25.28
CA ASN A 284 12.17 20.64 26.50
C ASN A 284 12.09 19.13 26.22
N ASN A 285 11.70 18.73 25.00
CA ASN A 285 11.71 17.32 24.56
C ASN A 285 12.87 16.99 23.61
N LEU A 286 14.02 17.68 23.70
CA LEU A 286 15.21 17.43 22.87
C LEU A 286 15.58 15.94 22.78
N GLY A 287 15.52 15.20 23.90
CA GLY A 287 15.74 13.76 23.91
C GLY A 287 14.74 12.96 23.07
N ILE A 288 13.46 13.36 23.06
CA ILE A 288 12.42 12.70 22.26
C ILE A 288 12.57 13.04 20.78
N TRP A 289 12.92 14.29 20.43
CA TRP A 289 13.25 14.67 19.05
C TRP A 289 14.47 13.89 18.52
N ALA A 290 15.50 13.69 19.35
CA ALA A 290 16.64 12.85 19.03
C ALA A 290 16.26 11.36 18.84
N LEU A 291 15.34 10.84 19.65
CA LEU A 291 14.80 9.48 19.50
C LEU A 291 13.93 9.32 18.23
N ILE A 292 13.10 10.32 17.87
CA ILE A 292 12.34 10.35 16.60
C ILE A 292 13.31 10.32 15.42
N LEU A 293 14.32 11.20 15.42
CA LEU A 293 15.32 11.27 14.37
C LEU A 293 16.11 9.95 14.26
N THR A 294 16.53 9.37 15.38
CA THR A 294 17.24 8.07 15.43
C THR A 294 16.35 6.94 14.90
N THR A 295 15.07 6.92 15.26
CA THR A 295 14.08 5.95 14.76
C THR A 295 13.95 6.02 13.25
N LEU A 296 13.74 7.23 12.71
CA LEU A 296 13.58 7.47 11.27
C LEU A 296 14.86 7.15 10.50
N LEU A 297 16.03 7.57 11.00
CA LEU A 297 17.32 7.27 10.38
C LEU A 297 17.66 5.78 10.41
N MET A 298 17.39 5.08 11.51
CA MET A 298 17.66 3.64 11.59
C MET A 298 16.74 2.85 10.67
N GLN A 299 15.44 3.18 10.61
CA GLN A 299 14.49 2.59 9.68
C GLN A 299 14.90 2.84 8.22
N TYR A 300 15.16 4.11 7.86
CA TYR A 300 15.57 4.49 6.52
C TYR A 300 16.83 3.74 6.07
N ASN A 301 17.88 3.72 6.89
CA ASN A 301 19.11 3.02 6.54
C ASN A 301 18.93 1.51 6.49
N ALA A 302 18.22 0.89 7.44
CA ALA A 302 17.99 -0.54 7.45
C ALA A 302 17.27 -1.01 6.17
N THR A 303 16.17 -0.37 5.81
CA THR A 303 15.47 -0.63 4.54
C THR A 303 16.34 -0.33 3.32
N LEU A 304 17.14 0.75 3.32
CA LEU A 304 18.01 1.10 2.18
C LEU A 304 19.07 0.02 1.90
N TYR A 305 19.72 -0.50 2.95
CA TYR A 305 20.69 -1.60 2.80
C TYR A 305 19.98 -2.91 2.45
N LEU A 306 18.82 -3.23 3.04
CA LEU A 306 18.09 -4.45 2.74
C LEU A 306 17.58 -4.48 1.29
N ALA A 307 16.94 -3.40 0.82
CA ALA A 307 16.46 -3.31 -0.56
C ALA A 307 17.61 -3.45 -1.56
N LYS A 308 18.68 -2.64 -1.40
CA LYS A 308 19.84 -2.62 -2.31
C LYS A 308 20.48 -4.01 -2.50
N TYR A 309 20.58 -4.81 -1.44
CA TYR A 309 21.30 -6.10 -1.47
C TYR A 309 20.39 -7.34 -1.51
N SER A 310 19.10 -7.22 -1.19
CA SER A 310 18.16 -8.36 -1.13
C SER A 310 16.91 -8.23 -2.00
N GLU A 311 16.39 -7.04 -2.29
CA GLU A 311 15.20 -6.88 -3.15
C GLU A 311 15.57 -6.91 -4.65
N ASN A 312 16.84 -6.71 -4.98
CA ASN A 312 17.38 -6.82 -6.34
C ASN A 312 17.58 -8.27 -6.83
N VAL A 313 17.46 -9.28 -5.98
CA VAL A 313 17.81 -10.68 -6.32
C VAL A 313 16.72 -11.62 -5.82
N VAL A 314 16.21 -12.49 -6.71
CA VAL A 314 15.11 -13.44 -6.39
C VAL A 314 15.45 -14.35 -5.20
N VAL A 315 16.74 -14.72 -5.09
CA VAL A 315 17.34 -15.38 -3.94
C VAL A 315 18.55 -14.51 -3.50
N PRO A 316 18.57 -13.96 -2.28
CA PRO A 316 19.70 -13.15 -1.81
C PRO A 316 20.98 -14.00 -1.74
N THR A 317 22.08 -13.47 -2.26
CA THR A 317 23.35 -14.20 -2.43
C THR A 317 24.33 -14.03 -1.27
N ALA A 318 24.10 -13.07 -0.38
CA ALA A 318 24.95 -12.81 0.79
C ALA A 318 24.16 -12.19 1.94
N VAL A 319 24.63 -12.43 3.17
CA VAL A 319 24.09 -11.81 4.39
C VAL A 319 24.45 -10.31 4.40
N VAL A 320 23.48 -9.43 4.66
CA VAL A 320 23.71 -7.99 4.77
C VAL A 320 24.32 -7.66 6.14
N GLN A 321 25.57 -7.21 6.16
CA GLN A 321 26.33 -6.86 7.38
C GLN A 321 26.65 -5.36 7.49
N PHE A 322 26.09 -4.53 6.59
CA PHE A 322 26.41 -3.11 6.42
C PHE A 322 25.33 -2.19 6.98
N GLY A 323 25.67 -0.91 7.20
CA GLY A 323 24.75 0.04 7.84
C GLY A 323 24.36 -0.43 9.27
N PRO A 324 23.08 -0.27 9.68
CA PRO A 324 22.59 -0.67 11.00
C PRO A 324 22.82 -2.13 11.39
N TYR A 325 22.92 -3.03 10.41
CA TYR A 325 23.20 -4.46 10.60
C TYR A 325 24.55 -4.75 11.28
N ARG A 326 25.46 -3.77 11.37
CA ARG A 326 26.72 -3.92 12.15
C ARG A 326 26.52 -3.89 13.67
N TRP A 327 25.39 -3.37 14.16
CA TRP A 327 25.13 -3.15 15.59
C TRP A 327 24.08 -4.10 16.16
N VAL A 328 23.04 -4.40 15.38
CA VAL A 328 21.94 -5.30 15.75
C VAL A 328 21.56 -6.15 14.54
N ARG A 329 21.18 -7.41 14.75
CA ARG A 329 20.82 -8.31 13.65
C ARG A 329 19.52 -7.95 12.93
N HIS A 330 18.55 -7.36 13.64
CA HIS A 330 17.21 -7.06 13.10
C HIS A 330 16.82 -5.58 13.25
N PRO A 331 17.55 -4.63 12.61
CA PRO A 331 17.39 -3.20 12.83
C PRO A 331 16.00 -2.64 12.46
N ILE A 332 15.25 -3.30 11.57
CA ILE A 332 13.86 -2.92 11.21
C ILE A 332 12.87 -3.22 12.34
N TYR A 333 13.13 -4.25 13.16
CA TYR A 333 12.33 -4.51 14.36
C TYR A 333 12.78 -3.59 15.50
N SER A 334 14.10 -3.36 15.63
CA SER A 334 14.66 -2.37 16.56
C SER A 334 14.05 -0.97 16.36
N SER A 335 13.93 -0.51 15.11
CA SER A 335 13.34 0.80 14.78
C SER A 335 11.84 0.83 15.03
N THR A 336 11.11 -0.26 14.74
CA THR A 336 9.65 -0.33 15.01
C THR A 336 9.37 -0.36 16.51
N MET A 337 10.20 -1.06 17.30
CA MET A 337 10.17 -0.98 18.76
C MET A 337 10.50 0.42 19.26
N LEU A 338 11.54 1.05 18.71
CA LEU A 338 11.95 2.41 19.10
C LEU A 338 10.87 3.45 18.78
N LEU A 339 10.13 3.31 17.66
CA LEU A 339 8.98 4.13 17.32
C LEU A 339 7.92 4.12 18.43
N PHE A 340 7.53 2.93 18.89
CA PHE A 340 6.54 2.77 19.94
C PHE A 340 7.07 3.30 21.28
N VAL A 341 8.31 2.94 21.66
CA VAL A 341 8.98 3.47 22.88
C VAL A 341 8.98 5.00 22.88
N THR A 342 9.31 5.62 21.75
CA THR A 342 9.42 7.08 21.62
C THR A 342 8.06 7.78 21.70
N ASN A 343 7.01 7.18 21.13
CA ASN A 343 5.64 7.69 21.23
C ASN A 343 5.10 7.60 22.67
N PHE A 344 5.29 6.47 23.34
CA PHE A 344 4.76 6.26 24.69
C PHE A 344 5.52 7.09 25.74
N LEU A 345 6.82 7.32 25.51
CA LEU A 345 7.62 8.28 26.28
C LEU A 345 7.18 9.73 26.04
N ALA A 346 6.73 10.08 24.83
CA ALA A 346 6.14 11.39 24.54
C ALA A 346 4.81 11.61 25.27
N LEU A 347 3.94 10.59 25.26
CA LEU A 347 2.68 10.55 26.01
C LEU A 347 2.86 10.41 27.53
N ARG A 348 4.10 10.29 28.03
CA ARG A 348 4.45 10.17 29.46
C ARG A 348 3.77 8.98 30.17
N ALA A 349 3.56 7.86 29.46
CA ALA A 349 2.81 6.69 29.91
C ALA A 349 3.72 5.47 30.21
N PRO A 350 4.36 5.38 31.39
CA PRO A 350 5.38 4.36 31.71
C PRO A 350 4.87 2.90 31.82
N LEU A 351 3.65 2.66 32.31
CA LEU A 351 3.08 1.31 32.40
C LEU A 351 2.72 0.78 31.02
N SER A 352 2.09 1.63 30.19
CA SER A 352 1.78 1.36 28.80
C SER A 352 3.06 1.15 27.97
N LEU A 353 4.12 1.89 28.27
CA LEU A 353 5.45 1.71 27.68
C LEU A 353 6.04 0.33 28.01
N LEU A 354 5.96 -0.10 29.27
CA LEU A 354 6.39 -1.45 29.66
C LEU A 354 5.57 -2.54 28.95
N PHE A 355 4.25 -2.34 28.84
CA PHE A 355 3.35 -3.26 28.15
C PHE A 355 3.65 -3.36 26.64
N VAL A 356 3.84 -2.24 25.92
CA VAL A 356 4.14 -2.28 24.48
C VAL A 356 5.51 -2.92 24.20
N VAL A 357 6.51 -2.67 25.06
CA VAL A 357 7.82 -3.33 24.98
C VAL A 357 7.69 -4.84 25.19
N ALA A 358 6.88 -5.30 26.15
CA ALA A 358 6.64 -6.73 26.37
C ALA A 358 5.94 -7.39 25.16
N VAL A 359 4.89 -6.77 24.62
CA VAL A 359 4.18 -7.25 23.41
C VAL A 359 5.13 -7.38 22.21
N CYS A 360 5.97 -6.36 21.98
CA CYS A 360 6.99 -6.40 20.93
C CYS A 360 8.06 -7.47 21.15
N LEU A 361 8.61 -7.59 22.36
CA LEU A 361 9.65 -8.58 22.66
C LEU A 361 9.15 -10.01 22.45
N LEU A 362 7.91 -10.33 22.84
CA LEU A 362 7.32 -11.64 22.61
C LEU A 362 7.18 -11.94 21.11
N TYR A 363 6.59 -11.02 20.34
CA TYR A 363 6.34 -11.21 18.91
C TYR A 363 7.64 -11.26 18.08
N TYR A 364 8.51 -10.25 18.21
CA TYR A 364 9.73 -10.18 17.42
C TYR A 364 10.74 -11.27 17.78
N ARG A 365 10.82 -11.71 19.05
CA ARG A 365 11.67 -12.86 19.44
C ARG A 365 11.25 -14.14 18.74
N GLN A 366 9.94 -14.37 18.55
CA GLN A 366 9.45 -15.53 17.80
C GLN A 366 9.72 -15.38 16.29
N LYS A 367 9.43 -14.21 15.68
CA LYS A 367 9.66 -13.97 14.24
C LYS A 367 11.14 -14.11 13.88
N ALA A 368 12.01 -13.42 14.62
CA ALA A 368 13.45 -13.48 14.42
C ALA A 368 14.04 -14.88 14.63
N LYS A 369 13.48 -15.72 15.52
CA LYS A 369 13.96 -17.11 15.67
C LYS A 369 13.73 -17.93 14.39
N LEU A 370 12.60 -17.74 13.71
CA LEU A 370 12.30 -18.42 12.45
C LEU A 370 13.16 -17.87 11.30
N GLU A 371 13.34 -16.55 11.24
CA GLU A 371 14.18 -15.91 10.22
C GLU A 371 15.65 -16.28 10.37
N GLU A 372 16.18 -16.33 11.60
CA GLU A 372 17.54 -16.79 11.86
C GLU A 372 17.74 -18.27 11.51
N ALA A 373 16.75 -19.13 11.75
CA ALA A 373 16.81 -20.53 11.33
C ALA A 373 16.91 -20.65 9.79
N LEU A 374 16.09 -19.89 9.05
CA LEU A 374 16.12 -19.85 7.59
C LEU A 374 17.45 -19.31 7.03
N MET A 375 18.02 -18.30 7.70
CA MET A 375 19.32 -17.72 7.36
C MET A 375 20.47 -18.71 7.62
N VAL A 376 20.42 -19.49 8.70
CA VAL A 376 21.38 -20.58 8.96
C VAL A 376 21.22 -21.70 7.93
N GLU A 377 19.98 -22.09 7.59
CA GLU A 377 19.70 -23.11 6.56
C GLU A 377 20.25 -22.73 5.18
N THR A 378 20.15 -21.44 4.82
CA THR A 378 20.47 -20.98 3.44
C THR A 378 21.89 -20.43 3.29
N PHE A 379 22.47 -19.81 4.32
CA PHE A 379 23.82 -19.22 4.28
C PHE A 379 24.85 -19.96 5.13
N GLY A 380 24.43 -20.96 5.92
CA GLY A 380 25.31 -21.80 6.72
C GLY A 380 26.28 -21.00 7.60
N GLU A 381 27.56 -21.30 7.45
CA GLU A 381 28.63 -20.69 8.24
C GLU A 381 28.73 -19.16 8.07
N SER A 382 28.37 -18.63 6.89
CA SER A 382 28.40 -17.17 6.64
C SER A 382 27.46 -16.41 7.59
N TYR A 383 26.29 -16.99 7.90
CA TYR A 383 25.39 -16.39 8.88
C TYR A 383 25.85 -16.62 10.32
N THR A 384 26.41 -17.79 10.66
CA THR A 384 26.87 -18.05 12.04
C THR A 384 28.09 -17.19 12.40
N GLN A 385 29.02 -16.96 11.46
CA GLN A 385 30.13 -16.01 11.60
C GLN A 385 29.67 -14.56 11.75
N TYR A 386 28.54 -14.18 11.14
CA TYR A 386 27.94 -12.86 11.33
C TYR A 386 27.25 -12.76 12.72
N ALA A 387 26.49 -13.77 13.11
CA ALA A 387 25.77 -13.80 14.38
C ALA A 387 26.69 -13.90 15.61
N SER A 388 27.90 -14.47 15.48
CA SER A 388 28.92 -14.45 16.54
C SER A 388 29.58 -13.08 16.73
N LYS A 389 29.72 -12.31 15.64
CA LYS A 389 30.19 -10.91 15.67
C LYS A 389 29.11 -9.97 16.21
N VAL A 390 27.89 -10.02 15.66
CA VAL A 390 26.76 -9.15 16.02
C VAL A 390 25.87 -9.86 17.04
N LYS A 391 26.31 -9.85 18.30
CA LYS A 391 25.64 -10.53 19.41
C LYS A 391 24.19 -10.08 19.59
N TYR A 392 23.90 -8.79 19.50
CA TYR A 392 22.59 -8.21 19.76
C TYR A 392 21.59 -8.46 18.62
N LYS A 393 20.34 -8.75 18.97
CA LYS A 393 19.22 -9.00 18.05
C LYS A 393 18.43 -7.72 17.78
N PHE A 394 18.00 -7.04 18.83
CA PHE A 394 17.06 -5.93 18.78
C PHE A 394 17.56 -4.69 19.52
N ILE A 395 18.13 -4.86 20.71
CA ILE A 395 18.49 -3.75 21.59
C ILE A 395 20.00 -3.80 21.86
N PRO A 396 20.79 -2.83 21.37
CA PRO A 396 22.22 -2.76 21.66
C PRO A 396 22.49 -2.88 23.17
N PHE A 397 23.49 -3.67 23.54
CA PHE A 397 23.92 -3.91 24.92
C PHE A 397 22.91 -4.64 25.83
N ILE A 398 21.73 -5.04 25.33
CA ILE A 398 20.69 -5.74 26.13
C ILE A 398 20.29 -7.09 25.52
N TYR A 399 19.85 -7.14 24.26
CA TYR A 399 19.36 -8.39 23.64
C TYR A 399 19.48 -8.43 22.11
#